data_AF-A0A0M6XR57-F1
#
_entry.id   AF-A0A0M6XR57-F1
#
_cell.length_a   1.000
_cell.length_b   1.000
_cell.length_c   1.000
_cell.angle_alpha   90.00
_cell.angle_beta   90.00
_cell.angle_gamma   90.00
#
_symmetry.space_group_name_H-M   'P 1'
#
loop_
_entity.id
_entity.type
_entity.pdbx_description
1 polymer ?
#
loop_
_entity_poly.entity_id
_entity_poly.type
_entity_poly.pdbx_seq_one_letter_code
_entity_poly.pdbx_strand_id
1 'polypeptide(L)'
;MKATKFFTASALAFMLAGPAAAQIAIRAHDVDGDGMLTGAEFRDLFDADGIVSLAAYDTDGDGQLSEAEFDAAFADANVHWGTLGYGSTTYTDWDLNSDGLVAQDEYTQGFLVIYDRDGSGSIEGAELEQMEADFAADGIFAG
;
A
#
# COMPACT_ATOMS: atom_id res chain seq x y z
N MET A 1 -25.04 -10.26 -19.77
CA MET A 1 -24.92 -11.25 -18.67
C MET A 1 -23.87 -10.69 -17.73
N LYS A 2 -24.27 -10.24 -16.54
CA LYS A 2 -23.34 -9.65 -15.57
C LYS A 2 -22.73 -10.82 -14.79
N ALA A 3 -21.41 -11.01 -14.90
CA ALA A 3 -20.71 -12.01 -14.11
C ALA A 3 -20.78 -11.58 -12.64
N THR A 4 -21.53 -12.33 -11.85
CA THR A 4 -21.55 -12.23 -10.39
C THR A 4 -20.20 -12.70 -9.87
N LYS A 5 -19.28 -11.77 -9.58
CA LYS A 5 -18.08 -12.09 -8.81
C LYS A 5 -18.47 -12.07 -7.34
N PHE A 6 -18.56 -13.26 -6.74
CA PHE A 6 -18.60 -13.42 -5.30
C PHE A 6 -17.18 -13.26 -4.78
N PHE A 7 -16.90 -12.17 -4.05
CA PHE A 7 -15.80 -12.17 -3.09
C PHE A 7 -16.39 -11.80 -1.74
N THR A 8 -16.58 -12.83 -0.94
CA THR A 8 -16.73 -12.70 0.51
C THR A 8 -15.32 -12.67 1.07
N ALA A 9 -14.66 -11.52 1.06
CA ALA A 9 -13.48 -11.32 1.91
C ALA A 9 -14.00 -10.96 3.30
N SER A 10 -14.25 -11.98 4.10
CA SER A 10 -14.43 -11.80 5.54
C SER A 10 -13.12 -11.24 6.09
N ALA A 11 -13.25 -10.31 7.04
CA ALA A 11 -12.21 -9.87 7.96
C ALA A 11 -11.19 -10.98 8.25
N LEU A 12 -10.09 -10.96 7.50
CA LEU A 12 -8.94 -11.80 7.78
C LEU A 12 -8.03 -10.89 8.58
N ALA A 13 -8.25 -10.89 9.89
CA ALA A 13 -7.26 -10.48 10.86
C ALA A 13 -6.04 -11.40 10.66
N PHE A 14 -5.20 -11.07 9.68
CA PHE A 14 -3.99 -11.80 9.39
C PHE A 14 -3.00 -11.44 10.48
N MET A 15 -2.91 -12.31 11.49
CA MET A 15 -1.66 -12.47 12.22
C MET A 15 -0.61 -12.93 11.18
N LEU A 16 0.06 -11.99 10.52
CA LEU A 16 1.16 -12.25 9.60
C LEU A 16 2.32 -12.85 10.41
N ALA A 17 2.32 -14.18 10.58
CA ALA A 17 3.32 -14.87 11.38
C ALA A 17 4.67 -15.10 10.65
N GLY A 18 4.94 -14.39 9.55
CA GLY A 18 6.23 -14.39 8.88
C GLY A 18 6.25 -13.75 7.48
N PRO A 19 7.43 -13.48 6.91
CA PRO A 19 7.60 -12.83 5.59
C PRO A 19 6.86 -13.52 4.46
N ALA A 20 6.80 -14.86 4.49
CA ALA A 20 6.08 -15.65 3.49
C ALA A 20 4.57 -15.38 3.47
N ALA A 21 3.95 -14.96 4.59
CA ALA A 21 2.52 -14.67 4.63
C ALA A 21 2.20 -13.32 3.96
N ALA A 22 3.06 -12.31 4.12
CA ALA A 22 2.93 -11.02 3.43
C ALA A 22 3.16 -11.18 1.92
N GLN A 23 4.18 -11.96 1.52
CA GLN A 23 4.39 -12.35 0.13
C GLN A 23 3.16 -13.04 -0.48
N ILE A 24 2.57 -14.00 0.24
CA ILE A 24 1.36 -14.69 -0.25
C ILE A 24 0.18 -13.72 -0.38
N ALA A 25 0.02 -12.78 0.55
CA ALA A 25 -1.09 -11.85 0.55
C ALA A 25 -0.99 -10.81 -0.59
N ILE A 26 0.20 -10.25 -0.80
CA ILE A 26 0.48 -9.30 -1.88
C ILE A 26 0.39 -10.01 -3.24
N ARG A 27 1.05 -11.16 -3.42
CA ARG A 27 0.98 -11.93 -4.68
C ARG A 27 -0.39 -12.56 -4.95
N ALA A 28 -1.27 -12.67 -3.96
CA ALA A 28 -2.65 -13.11 -4.22
C ALA A 28 -3.44 -12.10 -5.07
N HIS A 29 -2.96 -10.85 -5.17
CA HIS A 29 -3.56 -9.81 -6.01
C HIS A 29 -3.01 -9.79 -7.43
N ASP A 30 -1.94 -10.55 -7.73
CA ASP A 30 -1.52 -10.85 -9.11
C ASP A 30 -2.51 -11.88 -9.69
N VAL A 31 -3.59 -11.38 -10.28
CA VAL A 31 -4.76 -12.19 -10.68
C VAL A 31 -4.47 -12.98 -11.94
N ASP A 32 -3.69 -12.42 -12.86
CA ASP A 32 -3.33 -13.08 -14.11
C ASP A 32 -2.04 -13.90 -14.05
N GLY A 33 -1.26 -13.75 -12.97
CA GLY A 33 -0.10 -14.56 -12.65
C GLY A 33 1.12 -14.19 -13.49
N ASP A 34 1.18 -12.96 -14.01
CA ASP A 34 2.30 -12.48 -14.81
C ASP A 34 3.48 -11.97 -13.97
N GLY A 35 3.30 -11.89 -12.64
CA GLY A 35 4.31 -11.46 -11.69
C GLY A 35 4.40 -9.94 -11.52
N MET A 36 3.44 -9.20 -12.07
CA MET A 36 3.32 -7.75 -11.98
C MET A 36 2.05 -7.39 -11.21
N LEU A 37 2.11 -6.36 -10.37
CA LEU A 37 0.88 -5.75 -9.86
C LEU A 37 0.57 -4.54 -10.72
N THR A 38 -0.38 -4.70 -11.64
CA THR A 38 -0.81 -3.62 -12.52
C THR A 38 -1.86 -2.75 -11.84
N GLY A 39 -2.09 -1.55 -12.35
CA GLY A 39 -2.89 -0.54 -11.64
C GLY A 39 -4.29 -0.94 -11.12
N ALA A 40 -4.94 -2.00 -11.61
CA ALA A 40 -6.16 -2.51 -10.97
C ALA A 40 -5.86 -3.41 -9.77
N GLU A 41 -4.90 -4.33 -9.92
CA GLU A 41 -4.44 -5.26 -8.88
C GLU A 41 -3.78 -4.53 -7.73
N PHE A 42 -2.96 -3.53 -8.05
CA PHE A 42 -2.38 -2.63 -7.07
C PHE A 42 -3.46 -1.81 -6.35
N ARG A 43 -4.44 -1.24 -7.06
CA ARG A 43 -5.54 -0.50 -6.40
C ARG A 43 -6.33 -1.39 -5.46
N ASP A 44 -6.66 -2.61 -5.87
CA ASP A 44 -7.39 -3.57 -5.03
C ASP A 44 -6.61 -3.91 -3.75
N LEU A 45 -5.27 -3.89 -3.80
CA LEU A 45 -4.41 -4.13 -2.64
C LEU A 45 -4.48 -3.01 -1.58
N PHE A 46 -4.62 -1.76 -2.03
CA PHE A 46 -4.64 -0.56 -1.18
C PHE A 46 -6.04 -0.01 -0.93
N ASP A 47 -7.08 -0.55 -1.56
CA ASP A 47 -8.48 -0.16 -1.36
C ASP A 47 -8.88 -0.23 0.11
N ALA A 48 -10.02 0.35 0.47
CA ALA A 48 -10.51 0.43 1.85
C ALA A 48 -10.60 -0.95 2.53
N ASP A 49 -10.92 -2.01 1.76
CA ASP A 49 -10.98 -3.40 2.23
C ASP A 49 -9.71 -4.22 1.88
N GLY A 50 -8.69 -3.57 1.33
CA GLY A 50 -7.43 -4.15 0.90
C GLY A 50 -6.54 -4.58 2.07
N ILE A 51 -5.45 -5.28 1.74
CA ILE A 51 -4.48 -5.75 2.75
C ILE A 51 -3.73 -4.57 3.36
N VAL A 52 -3.48 -3.52 2.55
CA VAL A 52 -2.80 -2.30 2.98
C VAL A 52 -3.80 -1.14 2.95
N SER A 53 -4.83 -1.25 3.79
CA SER A 53 -5.91 -0.27 3.85
C SER A 53 -5.50 1.00 4.59
N LEU A 54 -5.92 2.15 4.06
CA LEU A 54 -5.84 3.45 4.74
C LEU A 54 -6.47 3.43 6.13
N ALA A 55 -7.54 2.64 6.32
CA ALA A 55 -8.28 2.54 7.58
C ALA A 55 -7.43 1.99 8.75
N ALA A 56 -6.27 1.39 8.47
CA ALA A 56 -5.32 0.98 9.50
C ALA A 56 -4.63 2.17 10.18
N TYR A 57 -4.61 3.33 9.52
CA TYR A 57 -3.91 4.54 9.95
C TYR A 57 -4.85 5.71 10.26
N ASP A 58 -6.05 5.70 9.68
CA ASP A 58 -7.15 6.62 10.00
C ASP A 58 -7.69 6.36 11.41
N THR A 59 -7.27 7.22 12.35
CA THR A 59 -7.55 7.04 13.78
C THR A 59 -8.89 7.64 14.17
N ASP A 60 -9.30 8.72 13.51
CA ASP A 60 -10.57 9.39 13.80
C ASP A 60 -11.77 8.85 13.00
N GLY A 61 -11.50 8.05 11.96
CA GLY A 61 -12.48 7.29 11.19
C GLY A 61 -13.23 8.13 10.16
N ASP A 62 -12.62 9.21 9.66
CA ASP A 62 -13.23 10.09 8.67
C ASP A 62 -13.04 9.60 7.22
N GLY A 63 -12.26 8.54 7.03
CA GLY A 63 -11.98 7.90 5.74
C GLY A 63 -10.80 8.52 4.99
N GLN A 64 -10.04 9.41 5.61
CA GLN A 64 -8.88 10.11 5.04
C GLN A 64 -7.76 10.19 6.10
N LEU A 65 -6.54 10.58 5.69
CA LEU A 65 -5.47 10.83 6.65
C LEU A 65 -5.22 12.32 6.79
N SER A 66 -5.30 12.81 8.03
CA SER A 66 -4.74 14.09 8.40
C SER A 66 -3.20 14.05 8.40
N GLU A 67 -2.55 15.22 8.35
CA GLU A 67 -1.08 15.31 8.45
C GLU A 67 -0.53 14.60 9.70
N ALA A 68 -1.23 14.67 10.82
CA ALA A 68 -0.80 14.03 12.06
C ALA A 68 -0.87 12.50 12.00
N GLU A 69 -1.91 11.94 11.37
CA GLU A 69 -2.05 10.50 11.18
C GLU A 69 -1.06 9.97 10.16
N PHE A 70 -0.87 10.72 9.06
CA PHE A 70 0.15 10.42 8.07
C PHE A 70 1.55 10.38 8.68
N ASP A 71 1.94 11.41 9.43
CA ASP A 71 3.26 11.46 10.05
C ASP A 71 3.46 10.33 11.06
N ALA A 72 2.43 10.01 11.84
CA ALA A 72 2.48 8.89 12.77
C ALA A 72 2.66 7.53 12.07
N ALA A 73 2.06 7.37 10.89
CA ALA A 73 2.13 6.14 10.11
C ALA A 73 3.41 6.02 9.26
N PHE A 74 3.88 7.13 8.69
CA PHE A 74 4.86 7.10 7.59
C PHE A 74 6.19 7.80 7.89
N ALA A 75 6.39 8.45 9.05
CA ALA A 75 7.66 9.11 9.34
C ALA A 75 8.86 8.15 9.30
N ASP A 76 8.74 6.97 9.92
CA ASP A 76 9.81 5.96 9.91
C ASP A 76 9.98 5.31 8.52
N ALA A 77 8.87 5.07 7.82
CA ALA A 77 8.89 4.57 6.43
C ALA A 77 9.57 5.56 5.48
N ASN A 78 9.32 6.85 5.63
CA ASN A 78 9.97 7.89 4.83
C ASN A 78 11.50 7.94 5.04
N VAL A 79 11.96 7.76 6.28
CA VAL A 79 13.39 7.63 6.56
C VAL A 79 13.97 6.34 5.95
N HIS A 80 13.21 5.24 6.02
CA HIS A 80 13.58 3.96 5.44
C HIS A 80 13.76 4.05 3.91
N TRP A 81 12.75 4.56 3.20
CA TRP A 81 12.80 4.77 1.75
C TRP A 81 13.91 5.74 1.33
N GLY A 82 14.14 6.80 2.11
CA GLY A 82 15.26 7.71 1.90
C GLY A 82 16.62 7.00 1.99
N THR A 83 16.76 6.04 2.91
CA THR A 83 17.98 5.22 3.07
C THR A 83 18.17 4.24 1.93
N LEU A 84 17.08 3.69 1.38
CA LEU A 84 17.10 2.80 0.22
C LEU A 84 17.32 3.55 -1.11
N GLY A 85 17.26 4.88 -1.11
CA GLY A 85 17.41 5.70 -2.32
C GLY A 85 16.14 5.77 -3.17
N TYR A 86 14.97 5.59 -2.56
CA TYR A 86 13.65 5.68 -3.21
C TYR A 86 13.18 7.14 -3.27
N GLY A 87 13.86 8.02 -2.54
CA GLY A 87 13.46 9.40 -2.32
C GLY A 87 12.90 9.57 -0.92
N SER A 88 12.57 10.81 -0.59
CA SER A 88 11.82 11.14 0.62
C SER A 88 10.57 11.84 0.14
N THR A 89 9.42 11.37 0.61
CA THR A 89 8.12 12.01 0.35
C THR A 89 7.65 12.67 1.64
N THR A 90 6.95 13.78 1.50
CA THR A 90 6.26 14.44 2.61
C THR A 90 4.77 14.29 2.46
N TYR A 91 4.02 14.56 3.54
CA TYR A 91 2.56 14.64 3.52
C TYR A 91 2.02 15.40 2.28
N THR A 92 2.62 16.55 1.97
CA THR A 92 2.23 17.38 0.81
C THR A 92 2.48 16.75 -0.56
N ASP A 93 3.36 15.76 -0.67
CA ASP A 93 3.56 15.03 -1.93
C ASP A 93 2.40 14.05 -2.18
N TRP A 94 1.71 13.65 -1.11
CA TRP A 94 0.56 12.75 -1.16
C TRP A 94 -0.76 13.53 -1.25
N ASP A 95 -0.88 14.66 -0.56
CA ASP A 95 -2.01 15.60 -0.68
C ASP A 95 -1.97 16.38 -2.01
N LEU A 96 -2.29 15.67 -3.10
CA LEU A 96 -2.18 16.16 -4.47
C LEU A 96 -3.15 17.32 -4.75
N ASN A 97 -4.30 17.31 -4.10
CA ASN A 97 -5.32 18.31 -4.31
C ASN A 97 -5.20 19.52 -3.36
N SER A 98 -4.35 19.39 -2.33
CA SER A 98 -4.04 20.42 -1.32
C SER A 98 -5.25 20.86 -0.49
N ASP A 99 -6.15 19.93 -0.18
CA ASP A 99 -7.28 20.17 0.73
C ASP A 99 -6.94 19.93 2.20
N GLY A 100 -5.71 19.47 2.49
CA GLY A 100 -5.27 19.20 3.84
C GLY A 100 -5.70 17.83 4.37
N LEU A 101 -6.12 16.92 3.48
CA LEU A 101 -6.35 15.51 3.77
C LEU A 101 -5.72 14.64 2.67
N VAL A 102 -5.31 13.42 3.01
CA VAL A 102 -4.91 12.40 2.03
C VAL A 102 -6.06 11.42 1.88
N ALA A 103 -6.77 11.51 0.75
CA ALA A 103 -7.86 10.61 0.42
C ALA A 103 -7.38 9.26 -0.15
N GLN A 104 -8.28 8.28 -0.27
CA GLN A 104 -7.98 6.93 -0.77
C GLN A 104 -7.21 6.90 -2.11
N ASP A 105 -7.60 7.75 -3.07
CA ASP A 105 -6.94 7.81 -4.38
C ASP A 105 -5.51 8.39 -4.27
N GLU A 106 -5.32 9.39 -3.41
CA GLU A 106 -4.03 10.02 -3.12
C GLU A 106 -3.10 9.08 -2.36
N TYR A 107 -3.64 8.35 -1.38
CA TYR A 107 -2.96 7.28 -0.66
C TYR A 107 -2.43 6.21 -1.61
N THR A 108 -3.28 5.72 -2.51
CA THR A 108 -2.89 4.71 -3.49
C THR A 108 -1.84 5.26 -4.47
N GLN A 109 -2.00 6.51 -4.91
CA GLN A 109 -1.06 7.15 -5.81
C GLN A 109 0.31 7.39 -5.16
N GLY A 110 0.36 7.72 -3.86
CA GLY A 110 1.59 7.89 -3.12
C GLY A 110 2.43 6.63 -3.07
N PHE A 111 1.80 5.47 -2.79
CA PHE A 111 2.51 4.19 -2.82
C PHE A 111 2.97 3.79 -4.22
N LEU A 112 2.20 4.10 -5.28
CA LEU A 112 2.68 3.91 -6.65
C LEU A 112 3.95 4.72 -6.88
N VAL A 113 3.99 6.01 -6.52
CA VAL A 113 5.17 6.86 -6.71
C VAL A 113 6.41 6.31 -5.98
N ILE A 114 6.22 5.67 -4.84
CA ILE A 114 7.33 5.11 -4.05
C ILE A 114 7.85 3.80 -4.63
N TYR A 115 6.96 2.87 -4.98
CA TYR A 115 7.35 1.53 -5.41
C TYR A 115 7.57 1.41 -6.93
N ASP A 116 6.81 2.13 -7.78
CA ASP A 116 6.97 2.17 -9.24
C ASP A 116 8.12 3.12 -9.60
N ARG A 117 9.35 2.67 -9.35
CA ARG A 117 10.56 3.49 -9.46
C ARG A 117 10.95 3.75 -10.91
N ASP A 118 10.64 2.82 -11.79
CA ASP A 118 10.90 2.98 -13.21
C ASP A 118 9.76 3.67 -13.98
N GLY A 119 8.61 3.89 -13.31
CA GLY A 119 7.45 4.59 -13.86
C GLY A 119 6.74 3.79 -14.95
N SER A 120 6.85 2.47 -14.92
CA SER A 120 6.23 1.55 -15.87
C SER A 120 4.72 1.46 -15.69
N GLY A 121 4.20 1.83 -14.51
CA GLY A 121 2.80 1.67 -14.13
C GLY A 121 2.48 0.28 -13.55
N SER A 122 3.51 -0.51 -13.27
CA SER A 122 3.44 -1.84 -12.69
C SER A 122 4.45 -1.97 -11.56
N ILE A 123 4.12 -2.71 -10.50
CA ILE A 123 5.10 -3.06 -9.46
C ILE A 123 5.61 -4.47 -9.75
N GLU A 124 6.89 -4.58 -10.08
CA GLU A 124 7.47 -5.85 -10.54
C GLU A 124 8.92 -6.06 -10.10
N GLY A 125 9.39 -7.31 -10.16
CA GLY A 125 10.78 -7.67 -9.87
C GLY A 125 11.25 -7.13 -8.52
N ALA A 126 12.26 -6.25 -8.55
CA ALA A 126 12.87 -5.67 -7.35
C ALA A 126 11.92 -4.74 -6.58
N GLU A 127 10.96 -4.10 -7.25
CA GLU A 127 9.99 -3.21 -6.63
C GLU A 127 8.99 -4.01 -5.79
N LEU A 128 8.50 -5.11 -6.37
CA LEU A 128 7.64 -6.05 -5.68
C LEU A 128 8.37 -6.73 -4.50
N GLU A 129 9.63 -7.13 -4.70
CA GLU A 129 10.44 -7.71 -3.62
C GLU A 129 10.64 -6.74 -2.45
N GLN A 130 10.87 -5.45 -2.73
CA GLN A 130 10.98 -4.45 -1.66
C GLN A 130 9.64 -4.23 -0.96
N MET A 131 8.56 -4.10 -1.73
CA MET A 131 7.23 -3.95 -1.17
C MET A 131 6.87 -5.12 -0.24
N GLU A 132 7.16 -6.35 -0.67
CA GLU A 132 6.99 -7.55 0.15
C GLU A 132 7.81 -7.50 1.44
N ALA A 133 9.04 -6.97 1.39
CA ALA A 133 9.89 -6.83 2.57
C ALA A 133 9.38 -5.75 3.53
N ASP A 134 8.87 -4.63 3.02
CA ASP A 134 8.34 -3.53 3.84
C ASP A 134 7.08 -3.93 4.61
N PHE A 135 6.22 -4.77 4.01
CA PHE A 135 5.00 -5.30 4.62
C PHE A 135 5.16 -6.70 5.25
N ALA A 136 6.39 -7.23 5.28
CA ALA A 136 6.68 -8.49 5.97
C ALA A 136 6.42 -8.36 7.48
N ALA A 137 6.35 -9.49 8.18
CA ALA A 137 6.13 -9.52 9.63
C ALA A 137 7.24 -8.85 10.47
N ASP A 138 8.41 -8.61 9.86
CA ASP A 138 9.55 -7.88 10.40
C ASP A 138 9.90 -6.64 9.57
N GLY A 139 8.99 -6.25 8.66
CA GLY A 139 9.11 -5.08 7.79
C GLY A 139 8.86 -3.76 8.50
N ILE A 140 9.03 -2.65 7.78
CA ILE A 140 8.87 -1.30 8.33
C ILE A 140 7.42 -1.01 8.75
N PHE A 141 6.44 -1.68 8.14
CA PHE A 141 5.02 -1.59 8.49
C PHE A 141 4.57 -2.70 9.45
N ALA A 142 5.49 -3.50 9.99
CA ALA A 142 5.18 -4.47 11.03
C ALA A 142 5.00 -3.77 12.39
N GLY A 143 3.76 -3.39 12.69
CA GLY A 143 3.32 -2.87 13.99
C GLY A 143 2.77 -3.95 14.91
#